data_AF-A0A8D4D684-F1
#
_entry.id   AF-A0A8D4D684-F1
#
_cell.length_a   1.000
_cell.length_b   1.000
_cell.length_c   1.000
_cell.angle_alpha   90.00
_cell.angle_beta   90.00
_cell.angle_gamma   90.00
#
_symmetry.space_group_name_H-M   'P 1'
#
loop_
_entity.id
_entity.type
_entity.pdbx_description
1 polymer ?
#
loop_
_entity_poly.entity_id
_entity_poly.type
_entity_poly.pdbx_seq_one_letter_code
_entity_poly.pdbx_strand_id
1 'polypeptide(L)'
;MAKQLSVNEWKYLFEKYEKHRSGELTKKCFLNEMMKIKNVKHISDDQWKRLVNKYKRYNLGMNIESMSGRSPKKGKGSGRPKKTKSNDEILDEFLNDLNKEDLIKIIKIISTDDEIKKIKKDKFKETVTKIKNSFPFKVSNKVIMSLLKIKKSTYYKKLKKLKMIKEKNLELENTVVQVFKETGGIFGRERLAAYISKNKQIKLNYRTLGRIMKKLGLVCRIRKAKRTKESKNVAVTFQNIASRDYDGIYNDIYATDVTYIPSPIDVDQNFVYMSAVIHHKTKKF
;
A
#
# COMPACT_ATOMS: atom_id res chain seq x y z
N MET A 1 42.52 -25.97 30.15
CA MET A 1 41.99 -24.69 30.67
C MET A 1 43.04 -24.09 31.61
N ALA A 2 43.38 -22.80 31.48
CA ALA A 2 44.42 -22.20 32.32
C ALA A 2 43.97 -22.09 33.78
N LYS A 3 44.85 -22.42 34.73
CA LYS A 3 44.59 -22.30 36.18
C LYS A 3 44.17 -20.88 36.53
N GLN A 4 43.07 -20.74 37.27
CA GLN A 4 42.72 -19.45 37.89
C GLN A 4 43.64 -19.23 39.09
N LEU A 5 44.35 -18.11 39.08
CA LEU A 5 45.28 -17.72 40.13
C LEU A 5 44.52 -17.15 41.33
N SER A 6 44.90 -17.57 42.53
CA SER A 6 44.43 -16.99 43.80
C SER A 6 44.92 -15.55 43.99
N VAL A 7 44.32 -14.82 44.94
CA VAL A 7 44.73 -13.43 45.25
C VAL A 7 46.21 -13.36 45.63
N ASN A 8 46.69 -14.32 46.42
CA ASN A 8 48.09 -14.37 46.86
C ASN A 8 49.04 -14.66 45.70
N GLU A 9 48.68 -15.57 44.80
CA GLU A 9 49.46 -15.86 43.59
C GLU A 9 49.52 -14.65 42.65
N TRP A 10 48.44 -13.86 42.56
CA TRP A 10 48.45 -12.60 41.81
C TRP A 10 49.35 -11.55 42.43
N LYS A 11 49.30 -11.36 43.75
CA LYS A 11 50.18 -10.42 44.47
C LYS A 11 51.65 -10.77 44.27
N TYR A 12 51.99 -12.05 44.41
CA TYR A 12 53.35 -12.55 44.14
C TYR A 12 53.80 -12.26 42.70
N LEU A 13 52.94 -12.52 41.72
CA LEU A 13 53.23 -12.21 40.31
C LEU A 13 53.42 -10.71 40.06
N PHE A 14 52.67 -9.85 40.76
CA PHE A 14 52.80 -8.41 40.65
C PHE A 14 54.12 -7.91 41.24
N GLU A 15 54.54 -8.40 42.39
CA GLU A 15 55.83 -8.08 42.99
C GLU A 15 57.00 -8.49 42.07
N LYS A 16 56.94 -9.68 41.47
CA LYS A 16 57.93 -10.15 40.51
C LYS A 16 57.92 -9.36 39.20
N TYR A 17 56.75 -8.90 38.78
CA TYR A 17 56.61 -8.03 37.60
C TYR A 17 57.19 -6.63 37.86
N GLU A 18 57.06 -6.10 39.07
CA GLU A 18 57.73 -4.86 39.50
C GLU A 18 59.25 -4.98 39.45
N LYS A 19 59.80 -6.06 40.02
CA LYS A 19 61.24 -6.36 39.94
C LYS A 19 61.74 -6.51 38.51
N HIS A 20 60.90 -7.06 37.62
CA HIS A 20 61.22 -7.08 36.19
C HIS A 20 61.22 -5.68 35.57
N ARG A 21 60.27 -4.83 35.94
CA ARG A 21 60.15 -3.46 35.44
C ARG A 21 61.26 -2.53 35.97
N SER A 22 61.73 -2.73 37.20
CA SER A 22 62.86 -1.98 37.79
C SER A 22 64.22 -2.42 37.22
N GLY A 23 64.27 -3.54 36.50
CA GLY A 23 65.49 -4.06 35.89
C GLY A 23 66.25 -5.07 36.76
N GLU A 24 65.78 -5.34 37.98
CA GLU A 24 66.36 -6.32 38.91
C GLU A 24 66.16 -7.77 38.44
N LEU A 25 65.10 -8.04 37.65
CA LEU A 25 64.76 -9.36 37.15
C LEU A 25 64.69 -9.38 35.61
N THR A 26 65.34 -10.35 34.98
CA THR A 26 65.25 -10.50 33.52
C THR A 26 63.88 -11.01 33.09
N LYS A 27 63.43 -10.61 31.89
CA LYS A 27 62.14 -11.03 31.31
C LYS A 27 61.99 -12.56 31.25
N LYS A 28 63.07 -13.27 30.90
CA LYS A 28 63.10 -14.73 30.82
C LYS A 28 62.88 -15.37 32.20
N CYS A 29 63.48 -14.81 33.24
CA CYS A 29 63.33 -15.30 34.61
C CYS A 29 61.89 -15.08 35.12
N PHE A 30 61.32 -13.89 34.88
CA PHE A 30 59.92 -13.60 35.18
C PHE A 30 58.94 -14.54 34.47
N LEU A 31 59.13 -14.75 33.16
CA LEU A 31 58.27 -15.64 32.38
C LEU A 31 58.34 -17.09 32.90
N ASN A 32 59.52 -17.55 33.33
CA ASN A 32 59.67 -18.87 33.95
C ASN A 32 58.89 -18.99 35.27
N GLU A 33 58.94 -17.99 36.15
CA GLU A 33 58.13 -17.97 37.37
C GLU A 33 56.62 -17.95 37.06
N MET A 34 56.21 -17.13 36.08
CA MET A 34 54.82 -17.05 35.66
C MET A 34 54.32 -18.37 35.03
N MET A 35 55.16 -19.08 34.29
CA MET A 35 54.87 -20.42 33.75
C MET A 35 54.69 -21.45 34.87
N LYS A 36 55.56 -21.43 35.89
CA LYS A 36 55.46 -22.31 37.06
C LYS A 36 54.14 -22.12 37.80
N ILE A 37 53.76 -20.88 38.11
CA ILE A 37 52.55 -20.61 38.92
C ILE A 37 51.28 -20.96 38.13
N LYS A 38 51.24 -20.63 36.83
CA LYS A 38 50.11 -20.98 35.96
C LYS A 38 50.07 -22.46 35.56
N ASN A 39 51.15 -23.20 35.81
CA ASN A 39 51.36 -24.58 35.37
C ASN A 39 51.16 -24.75 33.85
N VAL A 40 51.86 -23.93 33.06
CA VAL A 40 51.79 -23.96 31.58
C VAL A 40 53.20 -23.96 30.99
N LYS A 41 53.39 -24.70 29.90
CA LYS A 41 54.67 -24.81 29.17
C LYS A 41 55.09 -23.53 28.43
N HIS A 42 54.13 -22.68 28.08
CA HIS A 42 54.37 -21.40 27.39
C HIS A 42 53.34 -20.36 27.83
N ILE A 43 53.69 -19.08 27.74
CA ILE A 43 52.78 -17.96 27.98
C ILE A 43 52.43 -17.33 26.64
N SER A 44 51.15 -17.35 26.29
CA SER A 44 50.64 -16.65 25.10
C SER A 44 50.63 -15.14 25.31
N ASP A 45 50.68 -14.37 24.21
CA ASP A 45 50.60 -12.91 24.25
C ASP A 45 49.33 -12.40 24.94
N ASP A 46 48.21 -13.10 24.81
CA ASP A 46 46.97 -12.74 25.50
C ASP A 46 47.10 -12.92 27.02
N GLN A 47 47.77 -13.98 27.47
CA GLN A 47 48.04 -14.19 28.89
C GLN A 47 49.00 -13.13 29.47
N TRP A 48 49.96 -12.66 28.67
CA TRP A 48 50.84 -11.54 29.03
C TRP A 48 50.04 -10.24 29.13
N LYS A 49 49.25 -9.89 28.11
CA LYS A 49 48.40 -8.69 28.09
C LYS A 49 47.43 -8.67 29.27
N ARG A 50 46.81 -9.81 29.60
CA ARG A 50 45.94 -9.95 30.77
C ARG A 50 46.65 -9.67 32.08
N LEU A 51 47.89 -10.16 32.25
CA LEU A 51 48.68 -9.88 33.45
C LEU A 51 48.99 -8.39 33.58
N VAL A 52 49.51 -7.76 32.51
CA VAL A 52 49.84 -6.33 32.51
C VAL A 52 48.61 -5.47 32.79
N ASN A 53 47.46 -5.78 32.18
CA ASN A 53 46.22 -5.05 32.41
C ASN A 53 45.69 -5.25 33.83
N LYS A 54 45.82 -6.46 34.40
CA LYS A 54 45.40 -6.72 35.77
C LYS A 54 46.30 -6.01 36.78
N TYR A 55 47.61 -5.98 36.55
CA TYR A 55 48.57 -5.22 37.34
C TYR A 55 48.28 -3.71 37.32
N LYS A 56 48.04 -3.13 36.14
CA LYS A 56 47.64 -1.70 36.02
C LYS A 56 46.40 -1.38 36.83
N ARG A 57 45.38 -2.25 36.80
CA ARG A 57 44.14 -2.08 37.57
C ARG A 57 44.39 -2.20 39.08
N TYR A 58 45.24 -3.14 39.49
CA TYR A 58 45.62 -3.29 40.89
C TYR A 58 46.28 -2.02 41.44
N ASN A 59 47.21 -1.41 40.68
CA ASN A 59 47.86 -0.16 41.09
C ASN A 59 46.91 1.05 41.11
N LEU A 60 45.73 0.95 40.48
CA LEU A 60 44.64 1.94 40.58
C LEU A 60 43.70 1.66 41.76
N GLY A 61 44.03 0.72 42.66
CA GLY A 61 43.23 0.38 43.84
C GLY A 61 42.06 -0.58 43.57
N MET A 62 41.99 -1.20 42.38
CA MET A 62 40.91 -2.13 42.04
C MET A 62 41.11 -3.51 42.68
N ASN A 63 40.02 -4.17 43.07
CA ASN A 63 40.07 -5.50 43.67
C ASN A 63 40.62 -6.57 42.69
N ILE A 64 41.49 -7.46 43.18
CA ILE A 64 42.11 -8.55 42.43
C ILE A 64 41.11 -9.70 42.17
N GLU A 65 40.14 -9.87 43.06
CA GLU A 65 39.15 -10.95 42.98
C GLU A 65 38.27 -10.85 41.73
N SER A 66 38.11 -11.97 41.02
CA SER A 66 37.25 -12.02 39.85
C SER A 66 35.79 -12.25 40.27
N MET A 67 34.90 -11.31 39.94
CA MET A 67 33.45 -11.47 40.11
C MET A 67 32.80 -12.33 39.01
N SER A 68 33.59 -12.82 38.04
CA SER A 68 33.12 -13.68 36.95
C SER A 68 32.53 -14.99 37.50
N GLY A 69 31.24 -15.23 37.25
CA GLY A 69 30.51 -16.40 37.73
C GLY A 69 29.53 -16.14 38.88
N ARG A 70 29.54 -14.94 39.49
CA ARG A 70 28.56 -14.49 40.48
C ARG A 70 27.44 -13.64 39.86
N SER A 71 27.00 -13.98 38.65
CA SER A 71 25.86 -13.29 38.03
C SER A 71 24.57 -13.64 38.80
N PRO A 72 23.68 -12.68 39.06
CA PRO A 72 22.38 -12.96 39.68
C PRO A 72 21.63 -14.04 38.88
N LYS A 73 20.88 -14.93 39.56
CA LYS A 73 19.96 -15.84 38.87
C LYS A 73 19.05 -15.02 37.95
N LYS A 74 19.15 -15.28 36.64
CA LYS A 74 18.34 -14.59 35.64
C LYS A 74 16.85 -14.91 35.88
N GLY A 75 15.97 -13.90 35.76
CA GLY A 75 14.54 -14.01 36.10
C GLY A 75 13.75 -15.01 35.25
N LYS A 76 12.50 -15.34 35.63
CA LYS A 76 11.59 -16.17 34.81
C LYS A 76 11.46 -15.58 33.40
N GLY A 77 11.62 -16.42 32.37
CA GLY A 77 11.64 -16.00 30.96
C GLY A 77 13.04 -15.73 30.40
N SER A 78 14.08 -15.78 31.23
CA SER A 78 15.45 -15.79 30.76
C SER A 78 15.90 -17.22 30.42
N GLY A 79 16.44 -17.41 29.22
CA GLY A 79 16.86 -18.72 28.73
C GLY A 79 16.56 -18.89 27.24
N ARG A 80 16.99 -20.02 26.69
CA ARG A 80 16.64 -20.40 25.32
C ARG A 80 15.13 -20.68 25.27
N PRO A 81 14.38 -20.15 24.29
CA PRO A 81 12.98 -20.50 24.11
C PRO A 81 12.80 -22.02 23.98
N LYS A 82 11.76 -22.58 24.59
CA LYS A 82 11.39 -23.98 24.39
C LYS A 82 11.16 -24.22 22.89
N LYS A 83 11.60 -25.39 22.40
CA LYS A 83 11.37 -25.79 21.01
C LYS A 83 9.85 -25.92 20.79
N THR A 84 9.32 -25.16 19.84
CA THR A 84 7.91 -25.25 19.45
C THR A 84 7.67 -26.52 18.63
N LYS A 85 6.52 -27.17 18.83
CA LYS A 85 6.08 -28.31 18.00
C LYS A 85 6.14 -27.96 16.51
N SER A 86 6.52 -28.92 15.68
CA SER A 86 6.54 -28.77 14.23
C SER A 86 5.12 -28.60 13.67
N ASN A 87 4.98 -28.12 12.44
CA ASN A 87 3.64 -27.96 11.85
C ASN A 87 2.96 -29.31 11.61
N ASP A 88 3.76 -30.34 11.32
CA ASP A 88 3.28 -31.69 11.02
C ASP A 88 2.81 -32.36 12.32
N GLU A 89 3.57 -32.26 13.41
CA GLU A 89 3.15 -32.71 14.75
C GLU A 89 1.80 -32.10 15.18
N ILE A 90 1.60 -30.81 14.91
CA ILE A 90 0.34 -30.10 15.25
C ILE A 90 -0.81 -30.57 14.37
N LEU A 91 -0.52 -30.91 13.11
CA LEU A 91 -1.54 -31.43 12.20
C LEU A 91 -1.92 -32.85 12.60
N ASP A 92 -0.95 -33.70 12.95
CA ASP A 92 -1.19 -35.09 13.34
C ASP A 92 -2.00 -35.17 14.64
N GLU A 93 -1.63 -34.37 15.65
CA GLU A 93 -2.38 -34.24 16.90
C GLU A 93 -3.83 -33.79 16.63
N PHE A 94 -4.02 -32.83 15.72
CA PHE A 94 -5.35 -32.36 15.32
C PHE A 94 -6.16 -33.41 14.54
N LEU A 95 -5.53 -34.20 13.67
CA LEU A 95 -6.19 -35.23 12.88
C LEU A 95 -6.61 -36.43 13.76
N ASN A 96 -5.85 -36.74 14.80
CA ASN A 96 -6.18 -37.80 15.75
C ASN A 96 -7.42 -37.48 16.60
N ASP A 97 -7.67 -36.20 16.87
CA ASP A 97 -8.84 -35.74 17.62
C ASP A 97 -10.15 -35.73 16.79
N LEU A 98 -10.07 -36.00 15.48
CA LEU A 98 -11.21 -35.93 14.56
C LEU A 98 -11.95 -37.27 14.40
N ASN A 99 -13.27 -37.20 14.33
CA ASN A 99 -14.10 -38.36 14.01
C ASN A 99 -13.90 -38.80 12.54
N LYS A 100 -14.10 -40.10 12.30
CA LYS A 100 -13.93 -40.73 10.97
C LYS A 100 -14.80 -40.07 9.88
N GLU A 101 -16.01 -39.65 10.22
CA GLU A 101 -16.92 -38.95 9.31
C GLU A 101 -16.39 -37.58 8.87
N ASP A 102 -15.78 -36.84 9.80
CA ASP A 102 -15.22 -35.51 9.51
C ASP A 102 -13.94 -35.63 8.69
N LEU A 103 -13.11 -36.65 8.96
CA LEU A 103 -11.98 -37.00 8.10
C LEU A 103 -12.42 -37.30 6.66
N ILE A 104 -13.52 -38.05 6.47
CA ILE A 104 -14.08 -38.32 5.13
C ILE A 104 -14.57 -37.03 4.45
N LYS A 105 -15.21 -36.10 5.18
CA LYS A 105 -15.60 -34.79 4.63
C LYS A 105 -14.39 -33.96 4.19
N ILE A 106 -13.33 -33.94 5.02
CA ILE A 106 -12.09 -33.23 4.72
C ILE A 106 -11.43 -33.82 3.47
N ILE A 107 -11.30 -35.15 3.41
CA ILE A 107 -10.75 -35.84 2.25
C ILE A 107 -11.59 -35.52 1.01
N LYS A 108 -12.93 -35.57 1.08
CA LYS A 108 -13.77 -35.18 -0.06
C LYS A 108 -13.46 -33.76 -0.54
N ILE A 109 -13.35 -32.78 0.37
CA ILE A 109 -13.01 -31.38 0.02
C ILE A 109 -11.63 -31.26 -0.62
N ILE A 110 -10.62 -31.97 -0.09
CA ILE A 110 -9.24 -31.93 -0.61
C ILE A 110 -9.10 -32.74 -1.91
N SER A 111 -9.83 -33.84 -2.06
CA SER A 111 -9.77 -34.77 -3.19
C SER A 111 -10.61 -34.32 -4.38
N THR A 112 -11.69 -33.55 -4.17
CA THR A 112 -12.36 -32.85 -5.28
C THR A 112 -11.47 -31.78 -5.93
N ASP A 113 -10.34 -31.44 -5.29
CA ASP A 113 -9.51 -30.28 -5.62
C ASP A 113 -8.27 -30.60 -6.50
N ASP A 114 -8.48 -31.20 -7.68
CA ASP A 114 -7.74 -30.72 -8.86
C ASP A 114 -7.95 -29.18 -9.06
N GLU A 115 -8.92 -28.60 -8.33
CA GLU A 115 -9.13 -27.18 -8.11
C GLU A 115 -8.04 -26.45 -7.30
N ILE A 116 -7.20 -27.05 -6.44
CA ILE A 116 -6.14 -26.29 -5.74
C ILE A 116 -5.09 -25.70 -6.72
N LYS A 117 -4.86 -26.38 -7.86
CA LYS A 117 -4.10 -25.85 -9.01
C LYS A 117 -4.89 -24.80 -9.81
N LYS A 118 -6.22 -24.80 -9.71
CA LYS A 118 -7.21 -23.99 -10.44
C LYS A 118 -7.81 -22.83 -9.62
N ILE A 119 -7.51 -22.70 -8.31
CA ILE A 119 -7.80 -21.51 -7.47
C ILE A 119 -6.94 -20.36 -8.01
N LYS A 120 -7.38 -19.84 -9.15
CA LYS A 120 -6.88 -18.67 -9.86
C LYS A 120 -6.96 -17.50 -8.89
N LYS A 121 -5.81 -17.10 -8.33
CA LYS A 121 -5.40 -15.82 -7.72
C LYS A 121 -6.32 -15.12 -6.70
N ASP A 122 -7.65 -15.13 -6.83
CA ASP A 122 -8.56 -14.20 -6.17
C ASP A 122 -9.55 -14.86 -5.19
N LYS A 123 -9.86 -16.16 -5.33
CA LYS A 123 -10.82 -16.87 -4.44
C LYS A 123 -10.19 -17.64 -3.26
N PHE A 124 -8.90 -17.46 -3.03
CA PHE A 124 -8.14 -18.19 -2.00
C PHE A 124 -8.63 -17.91 -0.57
N LYS A 125 -9.22 -16.73 -0.31
CA LYS A 125 -9.84 -16.43 0.99
C LYS A 125 -11.15 -17.19 1.17
N GLU A 126 -11.95 -17.30 0.10
CA GLU A 126 -13.24 -17.99 0.10
C GLU A 126 -13.08 -19.49 0.35
N THR A 127 -12.08 -20.12 -0.24
CA THR A 127 -11.80 -21.55 -0.03
C THR A 127 -11.39 -21.84 1.41
N VAL A 128 -10.51 -21.01 1.99
CA VAL A 128 -10.15 -21.15 3.41
C VAL A 128 -11.35 -20.92 4.34
N THR A 129 -12.26 -20.01 4.01
CA THR A 129 -13.50 -19.84 4.78
C THR A 129 -14.47 -21.01 4.62
N LYS A 130 -14.60 -21.58 3.41
CA LYS A 130 -15.41 -22.78 3.19
C LYS A 130 -14.89 -23.97 3.99
N ILE A 131 -13.57 -24.20 3.95
CA ILE A 131 -12.91 -25.24 4.74
C ILE A 131 -13.12 -25.00 6.23
N LYS A 132 -13.03 -23.77 6.72
CA LYS A 132 -13.32 -23.47 8.13
C LYS A 132 -14.75 -23.83 8.52
N ASN A 133 -15.71 -23.51 7.67
CA ASN A 133 -17.13 -23.71 7.94
C ASN A 133 -17.55 -25.16 7.80
N SER A 134 -16.77 -26.00 7.10
CA SER A 134 -17.04 -27.44 7.03
C SER A 134 -16.68 -28.19 8.31
N PHE A 135 -15.85 -27.59 9.18
CA PHE A 135 -15.56 -28.16 10.48
C PHE A 135 -16.67 -27.80 11.48
N PRO A 136 -17.10 -28.75 12.34
CA PRO A 136 -18.09 -28.48 13.37
C PRO A 136 -17.58 -27.57 14.50
N PHE A 137 -16.26 -27.30 14.53
CA PHE A 137 -15.60 -26.49 15.54
C PHE A 137 -14.61 -25.49 14.93
N LYS A 138 -14.16 -24.53 15.74
CA LYS A 138 -13.30 -23.43 15.28
C LYS A 138 -11.87 -23.90 15.05
N VAL A 139 -11.45 -23.96 13.78
CA VAL A 139 -10.10 -24.38 13.39
C VAL A 139 -9.14 -23.20 13.21
N SER A 140 -7.91 -23.36 13.68
CA SER A 140 -6.86 -22.36 13.52
C SER A 140 -6.35 -22.27 12.07
N ASN A 141 -5.92 -21.09 11.64
CA ASN A 141 -5.26 -20.92 10.33
C ASN A 141 -4.00 -21.77 10.19
N LYS A 142 -3.33 -22.12 11.30
CA LYS A 142 -2.09 -22.91 11.26
C LYS A 142 -2.38 -24.32 10.75
N VAL A 143 -3.41 -24.95 11.31
CA VAL A 143 -3.88 -26.30 10.96
C VAL A 143 -4.38 -26.38 9.52
N ILE A 144 -5.15 -25.38 9.07
CA ILE A 144 -5.67 -25.38 7.69
C ILE A 144 -4.53 -25.23 6.68
N MET A 145 -3.51 -24.44 7.02
CA MET A 145 -2.36 -24.24 6.15
C MET A 145 -1.48 -25.49 6.08
N SER A 146 -1.30 -26.23 7.19
CA SER A 146 -0.59 -27.52 7.17
C SER A 146 -1.40 -28.56 6.39
N LEU A 147 -2.72 -28.63 6.58
CA LEU A 147 -3.63 -29.50 5.81
C LEU A 147 -3.52 -29.26 4.30
N LEU A 148 -3.53 -27.99 3.87
CA LEU A 148 -3.41 -27.61 2.46
C LEU A 148 -1.96 -27.67 1.93
N LYS A 149 -0.97 -28.03 2.77
CA LYS A 149 0.46 -28.00 2.44
C LYS A 149 0.96 -26.64 1.95
N ILE A 150 0.42 -25.55 2.51
CA ILE A 150 0.80 -24.16 2.18
C ILE A 150 1.52 -23.52 3.37
N LYS A 151 2.62 -22.80 3.11
CA LYS A 151 3.31 -22.03 4.17
C LYS A 151 2.40 -20.92 4.71
N LYS A 152 2.27 -20.83 6.05
CA LYS A 152 1.50 -19.78 6.76
C LYS A 152 1.88 -18.36 6.30
N SER A 153 3.17 -18.10 6.08
CA SER A 153 3.65 -16.80 5.59
C SER A 153 3.09 -16.43 4.21
N THR A 154 2.97 -17.42 3.32
CA THR A 154 2.39 -17.24 1.97
C THR A 154 0.93 -16.83 2.06
N TYR A 155 0.16 -17.42 2.98
CA TYR A 155 -1.24 -17.07 3.20
C TYR A 155 -1.42 -15.60 3.58
N TYR A 156 -0.71 -15.13 4.62
CA TYR A 156 -0.81 -13.73 5.06
C TYR A 156 -0.25 -12.74 4.03
N LYS A 157 0.81 -13.12 3.30
CA LYS A 157 1.34 -12.30 2.20
C LYS A 157 0.31 -12.11 1.09
N LYS A 158 -0.40 -13.18 0.70
CA LYS A 158 -1.48 -13.10 -0.30
C LYS A 158 -2.65 -12.24 0.20
N LEU A 159 -3.09 -12.43 1.45
CA LEU A 159 -4.17 -11.62 2.03
C LEU A 159 -3.82 -10.13 2.04
N LYS A 160 -2.61 -9.78 2.48
CA LYS A 160 -2.13 -8.38 2.49
C LYS A 160 -2.14 -7.78 1.09
N LYS A 161 -1.67 -8.54 0.08
CA LYS A 161 -1.68 -8.11 -1.32
C LYS A 161 -3.10 -7.87 -1.85
N LEU A 162 -4.03 -8.79 -1.59
CA LEU A 162 -5.43 -8.65 -2.01
C LEU A 162 -6.09 -7.41 -1.39
N LYS A 163 -5.81 -7.14 -0.10
CA LYS A 163 -6.31 -5.94 0.58
C LYS A 163 -5.81 -4.66 -0.09
N MET A 164 -4.49 -4.55 -0.31
CA MET A 164 -3.91 -3.37 -0.98
C MET A 164 -4.47 -3.15 -2.39
N ILE A 165 -4.64 -4.22 -3.18
CA ILE A 165 -5.20 -4.11 -4.54
C ILE A 165 -6.64 -3.59 -4.47
N LYS A 166 -7.44 -4.09 -3.53
CA LYS A 166 -8.82 -3.65 -3.33
C LYS A 166 -8.89 -2.17 -2.93
N GLU A 167 -8.04 -1.74 -2.00
CA GLU A 167 -7.95 -0.34 -1.56
C GLU A 167 -7.55 0.58 -2.72
N LYS A 168 -6.48 0.25 -3.44
CA LYS A 168 -6.03 1.04 -4.60
C LYS A 168 -7.08 1.13 -5.71
N ASN A 169 -7.79 0.03 -5.98
CA ASN A 169 -8.87 0.03 -6.97
C ASN A 169 -10.05 0.90 -6.51
N LEU A 170 -10.39 0.86 -5.22
CA LEU A 170 -11.45 1.69 -4.66
C LEU A 170 -11.10 3.18 -4.71
N GLU A 171 -9.87 3.55 -4.37
CA GLU A 171 -9.36 4.92 -4.53
C GLU A 171 -9.47 5.40 -5.98
N LEU A 172 -9.04 4.55 -6.93
CA LEU A 172 -9.15 4.87 -8.36
C LEU A 172 -10.62 5.02 -8.79
N GLU A 173 -11.51 4.14 -8.36
CA GLU A 173 -12.95 4.23 -8.65
C GLU A 173 -13.54 5.54 -8.11
N ASN A 174 -13.20 5.93 -6.88
CA ASN A 174 -13.65 7.17 -6.26
C ASN A 174 -13.16 8.41 -7.02
N THR A 175 -11.88 8.43 -7.43
CA THR A 175 -11.33 9.55 -8.22
C THR A 175 -12.03 9.67 -9.57
N VAL A 176 -12.35 8.56 -10.23
CA VAL A 176 -13.11 8.56 -11.50
C VAL A 176 -14.50 9.13 -11.31
N VAL A 177 -15.22 8.74 -10.26
CA VAL A 177 -16.56 9.29 -9.96
C VAL A 177 -16.49 10.79 -9.68
N GLN A 178 -15.51 11.23 -8.89
CA GLN A 178 -15.31 12.63 -8.57
C GLN A 178 -15.07 13.45 -9.84
N VAL A 179 -14.12 13.05 -10.67
CA VAL A 179 -13.79 13.76 -11.92
C VAL A 179 -14.93 13.72 -12.92
N PHE A 180 -15.69 12.62 -12.98
CA PHE A 180 -16.87 12.52 -13.83
C PHE A 180 -17.96 13.52 -13.42
N LYS A 181 -18.14 13.74 -12.11
CA LYS A 181 -19.05 14.78 -11.58
C LYS A 181 -18.54 16.19 -11.85
N GLU A 182 -17.24 16.44 -11.62
CA GLU A 182 -16.59 17.73 -11.92
C GLU A 182 -16.77 18.14 -13.40
N THR A 183 -16.75 17.18 -14.32
CA THR A 183 -16.92 17.40 -15.76
C THR A 183 -18.39 17.38 -16.22
N GLY A 184 -19.35 17.34 -15.30
CA GLY A 184 -20.79 17.33 -15.61
C GLY A 184 -21.27 16.08 -16.36
N GLY A 185 -20.48 15.01 -16.37
CA GLY A 185 -20.78 13.77 -17.10
C GLY A 185 -20.75 13.89 -18.63
N ILE A 186 -20.12 14.94 -19.17
CA ILE A 186 -20.00 15.18 -20.62
C ILE A 186 -18.82 14.37 -21.20
N PHE A 187 -17.78 14.16 -20.40
CA PHE A 187 -16.52 13.59 -20.90
C PHE A 187 -16.63 12.08 -21.06
N GLY A 188 -16.50 11.64 -22.32
CA GLY A 188 -16.28 10.24 -22.69
C GLY A 188 -14.98 9.67 -22.13
N ARG A 189 -14.84 8.34 -22.15
CA ARG A 189 -13.69 7.62 -21.57
C ARG A 189 -12.31 8.14 -22.01
N GLU A 190 -12.16 8.59 -23.25
CA GLU A 190 -10.87 9.07 -23.77
C GLU A 190 -10.53 10.47 -23.26
N ARG A 191 -11.50 11.40 -23.34
CA ARG A 191 -11.35 12.75 -22.77
C ARG A 191 -11.19 12.70 -21.26
N LEU A 192 -11.94 11.84 -20.58
CA LEU A 192 -11.86 11.67 -19.13
C LEU A 192 -10.49 11.11 -18.71
N ALA A 193 -9.92 10.15 -19.45
CA ALA A 193 -8.58 9.64 -19.19
C ALA A 193 -7.50 10.72 -19.34
N ALA A 194 -7.57 11.54 -20.40
CA ALA A 194 -6.66 12.66 -20.61
C ALA A 194 -6.77 13.71 -19.49
N TYR A 195 -8.00 14.03 -19.07
CA TYR A 195 -8.26 14.96 -17.97
C TYR A 195 -7.71 14.44 -16.63
N ILE A 196 -7.94 13.17 -16.29
CA ILE A 196 -7.39 12.52 -15.09
C ILE A 196 -5.85 12.56 -15.12
N SER A 197 -5.24 12.26 -16.27
CA SER A 197 -3.79 12.29 -16.40
C SER A 197 -3.21 13.70 -16.22
N LYS A 198 -3.91 14.74 -16.69
CA LYS A 198 -3.44 16.13 -16.59
C LYS A 198 -3.66 16.71 -15.18
N ASN A 199 -4.81 16.48 -14.57
CA ASN A 199 -5.21 17.16 -13.34
C ASN A 199 -4.91 16.38 -12.07
N LYS A 200 -4.88 15.04 -12.14
CA LYS A 200 -4.60 14.17 -10.98
C LYS A 200 -3.25 13.46 -11.09
N GLN A 201 -2.52 13.66 -12.19
CA GLN A 201 -1.23 13.00 -12.50
C GLN A 201 -1.29 11.46 -12.51
N ILE A 202 -2.47 10.88 -12.69
CA ILE A 202 -2.68 9.43 -12.76
C ILE A 202 -2.74 9.01 -14.24
N LYS A 203 -1.72 8.30 -14.72
CA LYS A 203 -1.73 7.71 -16.06
C LYS A 203 -2.67 6.49 -16.09
N LEU A 204 -3.84 6.65 -16.68
CA LEU A 204 -4.83 5.59 -16.82
C LEU A 204 -5.13 5.29 -18.29
N ASN A 205 -5.09 4.02 -18.68
CA ASN A 205 -5.50 3.60 -20.02
C ASN A 205 -7.03 3.79 -20.17
N TYR A 206 -7.47 4.44 -21.25
CA TYR A 206 -8.89 4.68 -21.55
C TYR A 206 -9.73 3.39 -21.59
N ARG A 207 -9.13 2.24 -21.93
CA ARG A 207 -9.81 0.93 -21.90
C ARG A 207 -10.10 0.49 -20.47
N THR A 208 -9.15 0.67 -19.56
CA THR A 208 -9.32 0.39 -18.13
C THR A 208 -10.36 1.33 -17.54
N LEU A 209 -10.29 2.63 -17.88
CA LEU A 209 -11.30 3.60 -17.47
C LEU A 209 -12.69 3.23 -17.98
N GLY A 210 -12.81 2.77 -19.23
CA GLY A 210 -14.08 2.30 -19.78
C GLY A 210 -14.68 1.11 -19.01
N ARG A 211 -13.84 0.17 -18.55
CA ARG A 211 -14.29 -0.94 -17.69
C ARG A 211 -14.77 -0.44 -16.33
N ILE A 212 -14.05 0.51 -15.73
CA ILE A 212 -14.42 1.14 -14.45
C ILE A 212 -15.74 1.88 -14.59
N MET A 213 -15.88 2.74 -15.61
CA MET A 213 -17.12 3.47 -15.88
C MET A 213 -18.30 2.51 -16.09
N LYS A 214 -18.12 1.42 -16.86
CA LYS A 214 -19.16 0.39 -17.05
C LYS A 214 -19.53 -0.29 -15.74
N LYS A 215 -18.54 -0.67 -14.91
CA LYS A 215 -18.76 -1.28 -13.59
C LYS A 215 -19.57 -0.35 -12.67
N LEU A 216 -19.31 0.95 -12.74
CA LEU A 216 -19.95 1.98 -11.91
C LEU A 216 -21.24 2.56 -12.51
N GLY A 217 -21.65 2.13 -13.71
CA GLY A 217 -22.84 2.66 -14.38
C GLY A 217 -22.72 4.12 -14.85
N LEU A 218 -21.51 4.63 -15.05
CA LEU A 218 -21.27 6.01 -15.48
C LEU A 218 -21.47 6.13 -17.00
N VAL A 219 -22.59 6.73 -17.41
CA VAL A 219 -22.94 6.96 -18.81
C VAL A 219 -22.77 8.43 -19.16
N CYS A 220 -22.03 8.71 -20.23
CA CYS A 220 -21.78 10.07 -20.69
C CYS A 220 -23.03 10.66 -21.34
N ARG A 221 -23.38 11.89 -20.97
CA ARG A 221 -24.49 12.62 -21.59
C ARG A 221 -24.01 13.23 -22.89
N ILE A 222 -24.56 12.75 -24.01
CA ILE A 222 -24.35 13.37 -25.32
C ILE A 222 -25.29 14.57 -25.42
N ARG A 223 -24.77 15.73 -25.86
CA ARG A 223 -25.59 16.92 -26.13
C ARG A 223 -26.66 16.56 -27.16
N LYS A 224 -27.94 16.85 -26.87
CA LYS A 224 -29.00 16.77 -27.88
C LYS A 224 -28.63 17.67 -29.07
N ALA A 225 -28.76 17.16 -30.29
CA ALA A 225 -28.55 17.96 -31.49
C ALA A 225 -29.46 19.21 -31.45
N LYS A 226 -28.93 20.36 -31.85
CA LYS A 226 -29.71 21.61 -31.93
C LYS A 226 -30.85 21.38 -32.94
N ARG A 227 -32.09 21.82 -32.62
CA ARG A 227 -33.20 21.78 -33.59
C ARG A 227 -32.75 22.51 -34.85
N THR A 228 -32.76 21.83 -35.99
CA THR A 228 -32.26 22.34 -37.28
C THR A 228 -33.30 23.19 -38.01
N LYS A 229 -34.60 22.98 -37.75
CA LYS A 229 -35.68 23.75 -38.37
C LYS A 229 -36.93 23.71 -37.49
N GLU A 230 -37.59 24.85 -37.33
CA GLU A 230 -38.98 24.88 -36.85
C GLU A 230 -39.90 24.49 -38.01
N SER A 231 -40.78 23.51 -37.79
CA SER A 231 -41.86 23.18 -38.74
C SER A 231 -42.92 24.26 -38.67
N LYS A 232 -42.71 25.38 -39.38
CA LYS A 232 -43.75 26.40 -39.56
C LYS A 232 -44.79 25.90 -40.56
N ASN A 233 -46.07 26.14 -40.27
CA ASN A 233 -47.15 25.81 -41.19
C ASN A 233 -47.10 26.78 -42.39
N VAL A 234 -46.61 26.32 -43.53
CA VAL A 234 -46.49 27.13 -44.76
C VAL A 234 -47.83 27.23 -45.50
N ALA A 235 -48.84 26.44 -45.10
CA ALA A 235 -50.16 26.46 -45.72
C ALA A 235 -51.06 27.62 -45.24
N VAL A 236 -50.57 28.45 -44.31
CA VAL A 236 -51.32 29.64 -43.85
C VAL A 236 -51.17 30.73 -44.91
N THR A 237 -52.19 30.89 -45.75
CA THR A 237 -52.34 32.02 -46.66
C THR A 237 -53.07 33.16 -45.94
N PHE A 238 -52.38 34.28 -45.76
CA PHE A 238 -53.02 35.51 -45.28
C PHE A 238 -53.62 36.26 -46.47
N GLN A 239 -54.70 37.01 -46.23
CA GLN A 239 -55.30 37.87 -47.24
C GLN A 239 -54.26 38.90 -47.72
N ASN A 240 -54.04 38.99 -49.04
CA ASN A 240 -53.12 39.98 -49.61
C ASN A 240 -53.81 41.35 -49.67
N ILE A 241 -53.70 42.10 -48.58
CA ILE A 241 -54.26 43.46 -48.45
C ILE A 241 -53.54 44.44 -49.39
N ALA A 242 -52.25 44.22 -49.68
CA ALA A 242 -51.48 45.10 -50.55
C ALA A 242 -51.92 45.03 -52.02
N SER A 243 -52.58 43.95 -52.45
CA SER A 243 -53.14 43.79 -53.81
C SER A 243 -52.19 44.15 -54.98
N ARG A 244 -50.87 44.03 -54.77
CA ARG A 244 -49.81 44.48 -55.68
C ARG A 244 -49.76 45.99 -56.00
N ASP A 245 -50.42 46.85 -55.21
CA ASP A 245 -50.23 48.30 -55.27
C ASP A 245 -48.94 48.71 -54.54
N TYR A 246 -47.80 48.43 -55.17
CA TYR A 246 -46.48 48.80 -54.64
C TYR A 246 -45.97 50.15 -55.15
N ASP A 247 -46.75 50.77 -56.04
CA ASP A 247 -46.43 52.04 -56.68
C ASP A 247 -46.94 53.25 -55.89
N GLY A 248 -47.66 53.02 -54.77
CA GLY A 248 -48.11 54.10 -53.89
C GLY A 248 -49.16 55.00 -54.54
N ILE A 249 -49.93 54.45 -55.49
CA ILE A 249 -50.92 55.24 -56.24
C ILE A 249 -52.16 55.44 -55.36
N TYR A 250 -52.57 54.41 -54.61
CA TYR A 250 -53.69 54.49 -53.69
C TYR A 250 -53.26 54.36 -52.23
N ASN A 251 -52.25 53.54 -51.91
CA ASN A 251 -51.72 53.38 -50.56
C ASN A 251 -50.18 53.29 -50.52
N ASP A 252 -49.53 54.05 -49.64
CA ASP A 252 -48.11 53.89 -49.35
C ASP A 252 -47.85 52.73 -48.39
N ILE A 253 -46.92 51.85 -48.78
CA ILE A 253 -46.55 50.67 -47.99
C ILE A 253 -45.21 50.93 -47.31
N TYR A 254 -45.19 50.82 -45.99
CA TYR A 254 -43.98 50.83 -45.17
C TYR A 254 -43.75 49.44 -44.61
N ALA A 255 -42.53 48.92 -44.77
CA ALA A 255 -42.12 47.68 -44.14
C ALA A 255 -41.35 48.00 -42.86
N THR A 256 -41.68 47.32 -41.77
CA THR A 256 -40.99 47.46 -40.50
C THR A 256 -40.38 46.15 -40.08
N ASP A 257 -39.14 46.16 -39.61
CA ASP A 257 -38.52 45.00 -38.99
C ASP A 257 -37.89 45.39 -37.66
N VAL A 258 -37.96 44.48 -36.70
CA VAL A 258 -37.35 44.64 -35.39
C VAL A 258 -36.18 43.69 -35.29
N THR A 259 -34.98 44.26 -35.25
CA THR A 259 -33.73 43.50 -35.06
C THR A 259 -33.11 43.88 -33.71
N TYR A 260 -32.09 43.13 -33.29
CA TYR A 260 -31.33 43.44 -32.08
C TYR A 260 -29.89 43.74 -32.44
N ILE A 261 -29.33 44.76 -31.81
CA ILE A 261 -27.92 45.15 -31.94
C ILE A 261 -27.23 44.98 -30.57
N PRO A 262 -25.92 44.69 -30.55
CA PRO A 262 -25.16 44.66 -29.31
C PRO A 262 -25.33 45.97 -28.54
N SER A 263 -25.55 45.85 -27.24
CA SER A 263 -25.74 47.00 -26.38
C SER A 263 -24.48 47.87 -26.29
N PRO A 264 -24.60 49.21 -26.32
CA PRO A 264 -23.49 50.09 -25.98
C PRO A 264 -23.10 49.93 -24.49
N ILE A 265 -21.90 50.41 -24.15
CA ILE A 265 -21.28 50.19 -22.83
C ILE A 265 -22.15 50.70 -21.66
N ASP A 266 -23.01 51.67 -21.94
CA ASP A 266 -23.79 52.41 -20.94
C ASP A 266 -25.16 51.77 -20.61
N VAL A 267 -25.46 50.57 -21.14
CA VAL A 267 -26.76 49.90 -20.96
C VAL A 267 -26.56 48.49 -20.39
N ASP A 268 -27.25 48.21 -19.28
CA ASP A 268 -27.13 46.95 -18.49
C ASP A 268 -27.57 45.68 -19.23
N GLN A 269 -28.29 45.81 -20.35
CA GLN A 269 -28.77 44.67 -21.14
C GLN A 269 -27.74 44.25 -22.19
N ASN A 270 -27.72 42.97 -22.59
CA ASN A 270 -26.76 42.49 -23.59
C ASN A 270 -27.06 42.98 -25.03
N PHE A 271 -28.31 43.36 -25.32
CA PHE A 271 -28.75 43.80 -26.64
C PHE A 271 -29.82 44.90 -26.53
N VAL A 272 -29.86 45.77 -27.53
CA VAL A 272 -30.92 46.79 -27.71
C VAL A 272 -31.72 46.45 -28.97
N TYR A 273 -33.03 46.68 -28.93
CA TYR A 273 -33.91 46.47 -30.09
C TYR A 273 -33.88 47.70 -30.99
N MET A 274 -33.62 47.49 -32.28
CA MET A 274 -33.71 48.49 -33.32
C MET A 274 -34.92 48.18 -34.20
N SER A 275 -35.87 49.12 -34.25
CA SER A 275 -36.99 49.08 -35.20
C SER A 275 -36.63 49.94 -36.40
N ALA A 276 -36.46 49.31 -37.55
CA ALA A 276 -36.25 50.01 -38.81
C ALA A 276 -37.55 50.07 -39.59
N VAL A 277 -37.86 51.23 -40.15
CA VAL A 277 -38.95 51.43 -41.11
C VAL A 277 -38.31 51.69 -42.46
N ILE A 278 -38.83 51.06 -43.52
CA ILE A 278 -38.38 51.32 -44.88
C ILE A 278 -39.58 51.53 -45.78
N HIS A 279 -39.56 52.59 -46.57
CA HIS A 279 -40.56 52.81 -47.59
C HIS A 279 -40.44 51.74 -48.68
N HIS A 280 -41.52 51.02 -48.98
CA HIS A 280 -41.46 49.84 -49.84
C HIS A 280 -41.06 50.18 -51.29
N LYS A 281 -41.57 51.29 -51.85
CA LYS A 281 -41.23 51.76 -53.20
C LYS A 281 -39.82 52.34 -53.31
N THR A 282 -39.54 53.39 -52.54
CA THR A 282 -38.28 54.16 -52.67
C THR A 282 -37.07 53.50 -52.01
N LYS A 283 -37.29 52.48 -51.17
CA LYS A 283 -36.27 51.81 -50.36
C LYS A 283 -35.44 52.77 -49.47
N LYS A 284 -36.03 53.92 -49.14
CA LYS A 284 -35.46 54.87 -48.18
C LYS A 284 -35.88 54.47 -46.77
N PHE A 285 -34.92 54.52 -45.85
CA PHE A 285 -35.11 54.38 -44.41
C PHE A 285 -35.58 55.69 -43.79
#